data_AF-A0AAC9IXH7-F1
#
_entry.id   AF-A0AAC9IXH7-F1
#
_cell.length_a   1.000
_cell.length_b   1.000
_cell.length_c   1.000
_cell.angle_alpha   90.00
_cell.angle_beta   90.00
_cell.angle_gamma   90.00
#
_symmetry.space_group_name_H-M   'P 1'
#
loop_
_entity.id
_entity.type
_entity.pdbx_description
1 polymer ?
#
loop_
_entity_poly.entity_id
_entity_poly.type
_entity_poly.pdbx_seq_one_letter_code
_entity_poly.pdbx_strand_id
1 'polypeptide(L)'
;MKKVYDLILNNIEDSDIQDRRVSKRNLAKVIYYRLMIARLGEEDNNFWWESRILGTVGRMNLMPFLPRNFYQQRLDMAQKSVRQKELHSISANKVITLFHFGYDFEKKVYEPAVKILSSRKEWKDILHEIEAIENYSFAPHWARDFFNEPRLDTFDNVSGESYELGSKRRHFYIHNEELEEVIHQLISVYDYARRGQVTIPYYKRVAVN
;
A
#
# COMPACT_ATOMS: atom_id res chain seq x y z
N MET A 1 -5.28 2.02 -14.67
CA MET A 1 -4.52 1.72 -13.44
C MET A 1 -3.25 0.89 -13.64
N LYS A 2 -3.26 -0.11 -14.53
CA LYS A 2 -2.08 -0.91 -14.90
C LYS A 2 -0.82 -0.08 -15.22
N LYS A 3 -0.99 1.11 -15.79
CA LYS A 3 0.11 2.06 -16.07
C LYS A 3 0.99 2.39 -14.86
N VAL A 4 0.41 2.61 -13.66
CA VAL A 4 1.20 2.90 -12.45
C VAL A 4 2.02 1.69 -12.03
N TYR A 5 1.42 0.49 -12.06
CA TYR A 5 2.13 -0.76 -11.79
C TYR A 5 3.28 -0.98 -12.79
N ASP A 6 3.01 -0.80 -14.08
CA ASP A 6 4.02 -0.97 -15.14
C ASP A 6 5.16 0.04 -14.97
N LEU A 7 4.86 1.30 -14.63
CA LEU A 7 5.87 2.31 -14.31
C LEU A 7 6.75 1.89 -13.12
N ILE A 8 6.16 1.37 -12.04
CA ILE A 8 6.91 0.88 -10.88
C ILE A 8 7.77 -0.33 -11.28
N LEU A 9 7.18 -1.32 -11.93
CA LEU A 9 7.86 -2.56 -12.30
C LEU A 9 9.04 -2.30 -13.26
N ASN A 10 8.87 -1.40 -14.23
CA ASN A 10 9.93 -1.09 -15.20
C ASN A 10 11.08 -0.27 -14.59
N ASN A 11 10.84 0.39 -13.45
CA ASN A 11 11.82 1.28 -12.81
C ASN A 11 12.35 0.75 -11.47
N ILE A 12 12.04 -0.48 -11.09
CA ILE A 12 12.75 -1.21 -10.03
C ILE A 12 13.70 -2.18 -10.71
N GLU A 13 14.95 -2.25 -10.26
CA GLU A 13 15.92 -3.25 -10.72
C GLU A 13 16.16 -4.30 -9.64
N ASP A 14 16.54 -5.52 -10.04
CA ASP A 14 16.88 -6.58 -9.08
C ASP A 14 18.08 -6.19 -8.18
N SER A 15 18.96 -5.30 -8.68
CA SER A 15 20.06 -4.69 -7.93
C SER A 15 19.60 -3.76 -6.79
N ASP A 16 18.38 -3.22 -6.86
CA ASP A 16 17.82 -2.32 -5.84
C ASP A 16 17.32 -3.10 -4.61
N ILE A 17 17.15 -4.42 -4.75
CA ILE A 17 16.56 -5.29 -3.73
C ILE A 17 17.68 -5.88 -2.89
N GLN A 18 17.83 -5.39 -1.65
CA GLN A 18 18.91 -5.89 -0.77
C GLN A 18 18.68 -7.34 -0.34
N ASP A 19 17.42 -7.73 -0.10
CA ASP A 19 17.06 -9.13 0.15
C ASP A 19 16.58 -9.81 -1.15
N ARG A 20 17.51 -10.42 -1.88
CA ARG A 20 17.26 -11.07 -3.18
C ARG A 20 16.27 -12.24 -3.15
N ARG A 21 15.81 -12.66 -1.97
CA ARG A 21 14.74 -13.66 -1.84
C ARG A 21 13.36 -13.09 -2.20
N VAL A 22 13.20 -11.77 -2.17
CA VAL A 22 11.97 -11.11 -2.59
C VAL A 22 12.04 -10.83 -4.08
N SER A 23 11.08 -11.35 -4.85
CA SER A 23 11.02 -11.07 -6.28
C SER A 23 10.68 -9.60 -6.56
N LYS A 24 11.32 -9.04 -7.60
CA LYS A 24 11.01 -7.71 -8.15
C LYS A 24 9.52 -7.52 -8.44
N ARG A 25 8.86 -8.54 -9.00
CA ARG A 25 7.43 -8.50 -9.32
C ARG A 25 6.56 -8.31 -8.07
N ASN A 26 6.83 -9.06 -7.00
CA ASN A 26 6.06 -8.93 -5.76
C ASN A 26 6.36 -7.62 -5.05
N LEU A 27 7.62 -7.18 -5.05
CA LEU A 27 7.97 -5.86 -4.50
C LEU A 27 7.26 -4.72 -5.23
N ALA A 28 7.21 -4.77 -6.57
CA ALA A 28 6.46 -3.81 -7.37
C ALA A 28 4.95 -3.84 -7.02
N LYS A 29 4.37 -5.03 -6.82
CA LYS A 29 2.97 -5.18 -6.34
C LYS A 29 2.78 -4.52 -4.97
N VAL A 30 3.68 -4.75 -4.01
CA VAL A 30 3.59 -4.12 -2.67
C VAL A 30 3.62 -2.60 -2.77
N ILE A 31 4.57 -2.04 -3.51
CA ILE A 31 4.69 -0.59 -3.70
C ILE A 31 3.45 -0.04 -4.39
N TYR A 32 2.99 -0.69 -5.45
CA TYR A 32 1.80 -0.32 -6.20
C TYR A 32 0.56 -0.29 -5.30
N TYR A 33 0.27 -1.38 -4.59
CA TYR A 33 -0.92 -1.47 -3.74
C TYR A 33 -0.87 -0.50 -2.57
N ARG A 34 0.29 -0.32 -1.91
CA ARG A 34 0.43 0.70 -0.85
C ARG A 34 0.16 2.11 -1.39
N LEU A 35 0.72 2.48 -2.54
CA LEU A 35 0.48 3.78 -3.18
C LEU A 35 -0.99 3.97 -3.53
N MET A 36 -1.58 2.96 -4.16
CA MET A 36 -2.95 3.01 -4.65
C MET A 36 -3.95 3.11 -3.52
N ILE A 37 -3.85 2.22 -2.53
CA ILE A 37 -4.70 2.27 -1.36
C ILE A 37 -4.51 3.60 -0.65
N ALA A 38 -3.28 4.06 -0.42
CA ALA A 38 -2.98 5.36 0.21
C ALA A 38 -3.60 6.55 -0.52
N ARG A 39 -3.69 6.54 -1.86
CA ARG A 39 -4.34 7.61 -2.63
C ARG A 39 -5.86 7.51 -2.57
N LEU A 40 -6.41 6.31 -2.74
CA LEU A 40 -7.85 6.09 -2.81
C LEU A 40 -8.56 6.39 -1.49
N GLY A 41 -7.89 6.20 -0.35
CA GLY A 41 -8.49 6.51 0.95
C GLY A 41 -8.35 7.96 1.42
N GLU A 42 -7.69 8.84 0.67
CA GLU A 42 -7.64 10.26 1.01
C GLU A 42 -9.04 10.89 1.02
N GLU A 43 -9.18 12.02 1.74
CA GLU A 43 -10.45 12.70 1.97
C GLU A 43 -11.15 13.10 0.66
N ASP A 44 -10.39 13.54 -0.33
CA ASP A 44 -10.93 13.93 -1.63
C ASP A 44 -11.41 12.74 -2.48
N ASN A 45 -11.15 11.50 -2.04
CA ASN A 45 -11.67 10.28 -2.64
C ASN A 45 -12.71 9.62 -1.71
N ASN A 46 -12.24 8.89 -0.69
CA ASN A 46 -13.09 8.01 0.11
C ASN A 46 -13.08 8.28 1.61
N PHE A 47 -12.34 9.26 2.14
CA PHE A 47 -12.34 9.58 3.59
C PHE A 47 -12.02 8.38 4.50
N TRP A 48 -11.03 7.56 4.14
CA TRP A 48 -10.54 6.46 4.98
C TRP A 48 -9.49 6.92 6.00
N TRP A 49 -8.76 7.98 5.68
CA TRP A 49 -7.84 8.69 6.57
C TRP A 49 -7.83 10.19 6.26
N GLU A 50 -7.46 10.97 7.27
CA GLU A 50 -7.40 12.44 7.24
C GLU A 50 -6.12 12.90 6.50
N SER A 51 -6.11 12.71 5.18
CA SER A 51 -5.01 13.14 4.29
C SER A 51 -5.55 13.59 2.93
N ARG A 52 -4.81 14.52 2.30
CA ARG A 52 -4.91 14.89 0.88
C ARG A 52 -3.53 15.05 0.23
N ILE A 53 -2.52 14.41 0.83
CA ILE A 53 -1.11 14.53 0.49
C ILE A 53 -0.83 14.10 -0.96
N LEU A 54 -1.43 13.00 -1.44
CA LEU A 54 -1.18 12.44 -2.77
C LEU A 54 -2.04 13.09 -3.87
N GLY A 55 -3.06 13.88 -3.54
CA GLY A 55 -3.87 14.65 -4.48
C GLY A 55 -3.30 16.04 -4.82
N THR A 56 -3.95 16.74 -5.76
CA THR A 56 -3.51 18.06 -6.27
C THR A 56 -3.37 19.10 -5.15
N VAL A 57 -4.32 19.12 -4.21
CA VAL A 57 -4.31 20.03 -3.05
C VAL A 57 -3.05 19.82 -2.20
N GLY A 58 -2.70 18.57 -1.90
CA GLY A 58 -1.49 18.24 -1.17
C GLY A 58 -0.23 18.73 -1.86
N ARG A 59 -0.13 18.56 -3.20
CA ARG A 59 1.01 19.08 -3.96
C ARG A 59 1.14 20.59 -3.87
N MET A 60 0.05 21.33 -4.12
CA MET A 60 0.07 22.79 -4.07
C MET A 60 0.47 23.31 -2.68
N ASN A 61 -0.01 22.66 -1.62
CA ASN A 61 0.23 23.09 -0.25
C ASN A 61 1.60 22.69 0.30
N LEU A 62 2.15 21.53 -0.08
CA LEU A 62 3.39 21.01 0.50
C LEU A 62 4.64 21.37 -0.32
N MET A 63 4.52 21.52 -1.64
CA MET A 63 5.66 21.79 -2.52
C MET A 63 6.46 23.06 -2.12
N PRO A 64 5.83 24.18 -1.68
CA PRO A 64 6.56 25.37 -1.25
C PRO A 64 7.45 25.13 -0.02
N PHE A 65 7.08 24.20 0.87
CA PHE A 65 7.79 23.96 2.12
C PHE A 65 8.88 22.88 2.01
N LEU A 66 8.79 21.98 1.02
CA LEU A 66 9.68 20.84 0.86
C LEU A 66 10.30 20.73 -0.55
N PRO A 67 10.77 21.81 -1.19
CA PRO A 67 11.01 21.83 -2.64
C PRO A 67 12.06 20.81 -3.14
N ARG A 68 13.04 20.44 -2.30
CA ARG A 68 14.16 19.56 -2.70
C ARG A 68 13.84 18.07 -2.63
N ASN A 69 12.94 17.67 -1.74
CA ASN A 69 12.62 16.27 -1.47
C ASN A 69 11.11 16.02 -1.45
N PHE A 70 10.33 16.96 -1.98
CA PHE A 70 8.87 16.95 -2.00
C PHE A 70 8.32 15.59 -2.45
N TYR A 71 8.75 15.11 -3.63
CA TYR A 71 8.23 13.86 -4.19
C TYR A 71 8.55 12.63 -3.33
N GLN A 72 9.71 12.59 -2.67
CA GLN A 72 10.07 11.50 -1.77
C GLN A 72 9.24 11.58 -0.48
N GLN A 73 9.20 12.75 0.15
CA GLN A 73 8.47 12.96 1.41
C GLN A 73 6.97 12.76 1.27
N ARG A 74 6.40 13.06 0.09
CA ARG A 74 4.96 12.92 -0.18
C ARG A 74 4.46 11.50 0.09
N LEU A 75 5.21 10.49 -0.35
CA LEU A 75 4.86 9.09 -0.07
C LEU A 75 5.00 8.75 1.40
N ASP A 76 6.12 9.12 2.02
CA ASP A 76 6.37 8.84 3.44
C ASP A 76 5.28 9.44 4.33
N MET A 77 4.83 10.66 4.02
CA MET A 77 3.74 11.31 4.74
C MET A 77 2.41 10.58 4.54
N ALA A 78 2.07 10.19 3.30
CA ALA A 78 0.84 9.44 3.03
C ALA A 78 0.84 8.08 3.76
N GLN A 79 1.96 7.37 3.76
CA GLN A 79 2.09 6.10 4.49
C GLN A 79 1.94 6.27 5.99
N LYS A 80 2.45 7.37 6.56
CA LYS A 80 2.28 7.67 7.99
C LYS A 80 0.81 7.90 8.33
N SER A 81 0.06 8.61 7.49
CA SER A 81 -1.39 8.81 7.69
C SER A 81 -2.13 7.47 7.69
N VAL A 82 -1.84 6.58 6.73
CA VAL A 82 -2.46 5.25 6.71
C VAL A 82 -2.03 4.43 7.93
N ARG A 83 -0.74 4.44 8.27
CA ARG A 83 -0.21 3.68 9.40
C ARG A 83 -0.81 4.13 10.73
N GLN A 84 -1.08 5.42 10.90
CA GLN A 84 -1.83 5.92 12.05
C GLN A 84 -3.22 5.30 12.09
N LYS A 85 -3.97 5.29 10.98
CA LYS A 85 -5.30 4.64 10.94
C LYS A 85 -5.21 3.15 11.32
N GLU A 86 -4.23 2.40 10.77
CA GLU A 86 -4.05 0.99 11.12
C GLU A 86 -3.81 0.77 12.63
N LEU A 87 -2.98 1.60 13.26
CA LEU A 87 -2.66 1.50 14.69
C LEU A 87 -3.86 1.83 15.60
N HIS A 88 -4.77 2.70 15.15
CA HIS A 88 -6.00 3.00 15.90
C HIS A 88 -7.06 1.91 15.70
N SER A 89 -7.13 1.31 14.51
CA SER A 89 -8.17 0.33 14.15
C SER A 89 -7.87 -1.10 14.61
N ILE A 90 -6.60 -1.46 14.83
CA ILE A 90 -6.18 -2.82 15.19
C ILE A 90 -5.69 -2.86 16.64
N SER A 91 -6.37 -3.62 17.49
CA SER A 91 -6.01 -3.79 18.91
C SER A 91 -4.88 -4.80 19.16
N ALA A 92 -4.50 -5.59 18.16
CA ALA A 92 -3.46 -6.62 18.28
C ALA A 92 -2.03 -6.04 18.19
N ASN A 93 -1.16 -6.41 19.13
CA ASN A 93 0.19 -5.83 19.27
C ASN A 93 1.19 -6.22 18.17
N LYS A 94 1.05 -7.41 17.55
CA LYS A 94 2.00 -7.95 16.57
C LYS A 94 1.24 -8.37 15.32
N VAL A 95 1.18 -7.48 14.34
CA VAL A 95 0.41 -7.70 13.13
C VAL A 95 1.21 -7.48 11.86
N ILE A 96 0.72 -8.09 10.79
CA ILE A 96 1.13 -7.87 9.40
C ILE A 96 -0.06 -7.21 8.70
N THR A 97 0.15 -6.04 8.12
CA THR A 97 -0.85 -5.26 7.37
C THR A 97 -0.29 -4.87 6.01
N LEU A 98 -1.12 -4.37 5.10
CA LEU A 98 -0.64 -3.91 3.79
C LEU A 98 0.51 -2.90 3.92
N PHE A 99 0.46 -2.01 4.92
CA PHE A 99 1.47 -0.96 5.13
C PHE A 99 2.59 -1.34 6.10
N HIS A 100 2.57 -2.54 6.68
CA HIS A 100 3.63 -2.98 7.59
C HIS A 100 3.75 -4.52 7.64
N PHE A 101 4.71 -5.10 6.92
CA PHE A 101 4.98 -6.55 6.93
C PHE A 101 5.92 -7.00 8.05
N GLY A 102 6.58 -6.06 8.71
CA GLY A 102 7.53 -6.35 9.79
C GLY A 102 8.85 -5.63 9.58
N TYR A 103 9.56 -5.37 10.68
CA TYR A 103 10.79 -4.58 10.69
C TYR A 103 11.82 -4.98 9.62
N ASP A 104 12.08 -6.29 9.46
CA ASP A 104 13.08 -6.75 8.48
C ASP A 104 12.65 -6.45 7.03
N PHE A 105 11.39 -6.71 6.69
CA PHE A 105 10.87 -6.38 5.36
C PHE A 105 10.93 -4.88 5.11
N GLU A 106 10.44 -4.07 6.07
CA GLU A 106 10.43 -2.62 5.90
C GLU A 106 11.86 -2.07 5.72
N LYS A 107 12.81 -2.46 6.58
CA LYS A 107 14.16 -1.89 6.58
C LYS A 107 15.10 -2.45 5.52
N LYS A 108 14.92 -3.71 5.11
CA LYS A 108 15.84 -4.39 4.19
C LYS A 108 15.27 -4.54 2.78
N VAL A 109 13.97 -4.37 2.60
CA VAL A 109 13.31 -4.59 1.30
C VAL A 109 12.58 -3.34 0.85
N TYR A 110 11.58 -2.90 1.62
CA TYR A 110 10.66 -1.86 1.18
C TYR A 110 11.29 -0.47 1.14
N GLU A 111 11.79 0.02 2.28
CA GLU A 111 12.35 1.37 2.39
C GLU A 111 13.54 1.59 1.46
N PRO A 112 14.52 0.67 1.33
CA PRO A 112 15.63 0.84 0.39
C PRO A 112 15.16 0.94 -1.06
N ALA A 113 14.25 0.05 -1.48
CA ALA A 113 13.75 0.04 -2.85
C ALA A 113 12.94 1.31 -3.17
N VAL A 114 12.07 1.76 -2.27
CA VAL A 114 11.31 3.01 -2.43
C VAL A 114 12.24 4.21 -2.44
N LYS A 115 13.28 4.24 -1.60
CA LYS A 115 14.28 5.32 -1.60
C LYS A 115 15.01 5.41 -2.94
N ILE A 116 15.40 4.28 -3.52
CA ILE A 116 16.05 4.25 -4.84
C ILE A 116 15.05 4.67 -5.92
N LEU A 117 13.87 4.04 -5.97
CA LEU A 117 12.81 4.36 -6.93
C LEU A 117 12.43 5.84 -6.90
N SER A 118 12.27 6.43 -5.71
CA SER A 118 11.88 7.84 -5.55
C SER A 118 12.96 8.85 -5.91
N SER A 119 14.20 8.40 -6.11
CA SER A 119 15.30 9.22 -6.64
C SER A 119 15.38 9.22 -8.17
N ARG A 120 14.64 8.32 -8.83
CA ARG A 120 14.57 8.22 -10.30
C ARG A 120 13.63 9.29 -10.87
N LYS A 121 13.89 9.73 -12.10
CA LYS A 121 13.08 10.78 -12.76
C LYS A 121 11.63 10.36 -12.96
N GLU A 122 11.40 9.08 -13.21
CA GLU A 122 10.10 8.45 -13.45
C GLU A 122 9.20 8.45 -12.19
N TRP A 123 9.77 8.69 -11.01
CA TRP A 123 8.99 8.83 -9.78
C TRP A 123 7.98 9.96 -9.87
N LYS A 124 8.35 11.07 -10.52
CA LYS A 124 7.45 12.19 -10.75
C LYS A 124 6.25 11.77 -11.62
N ASP A 125 6.49 10.95 -12.63
CA ASP A 125 5.43 10.47 -13.51
C ASP A 125 4.48 9.53 -12.75
N ILE A 126 5.02 8.62 -11.92
CA ILE A 126 4.22 7.78 -11.02
C ILE A 126 3.32 8.66 -10.12
N LEU A 127 3.89 9.71 -9.52
CA LEU A 127 3.13 10.60 -8.64
C LEU A 127 2.09 11.44 -9.37
N HIS A 128 2.32 11.82 -10.62
CA HIS A 128 1.31 12.50 -11.44
C HIS A 128 0.16 11.56 -11.81
N GLU A 129 0.46 10.30 -12.16
CA GLU A 129 -0.57 9.31 -12.49
C GLU A 129 -1.48 9.01 -11.30
N ILE A 130 -0.94 8.93 -10.08
CA ILE A 130 -1.78 8.75 -8.88
C ILE A 130 -2.52 10.04 -8.50
N GLU A 131 -1.93 11.21 -8.75
CA GLU A 131 -2.56 12.50 -8.46
C GLU A 131 -3.83 12.68 -9.31
N ALA A 132 -3.83 12.19 -10.55
CA ALA A 132 -4.99 12.21 -11.44
C ALA A 132 -6.19 11.36 -10.95
N ILE A 133 -6.00 10.58 -9.88
CA ILE A 133 -7.06 9.76 -9.27
C ILE A 133 -7.80 10.63 -8.26
N GLU A 134 -8.81 11.34 -8.72
CA GLU A 134 -9.63 12.23 -7.90
C GLU A 134 -11.10 11.87 -8.02
N ASN A 135 -11.86 12.07 -6.93
CA ASN A 135 -13.30 11.83 -6.86
C ASN A 135 -13.74 10.39 -7.18
N TYR A 136 -12.87 9.40 -6.94
CA TYR A 136 -13.25 7.99 -7.00
C TYR A 136 -14.04 7.61 -5.75
N SER A 137 -15.24 7.09 -5.96
CA SER A 137 -16.06 6.46 -4.91
C SER A 137 -16.42 5.07 -5.34
N PHE A 138 -16.36 4.12 -4.41
CA PHE A 138 -16.58 2.72 -4.71
C PHE A 138 -17.84 2.17 -4.05
N ALA A 139 -18.53 1.29 -4.77
CA ALA A 139 -19.38 0.28 -4.17
C ALA A 139 -18.50 -0.93 -3.76
N PRO A 140 -18.94 -1.77 -2.81
CA PRO A 140 -18.26 -3.03 -2.52
C PRO A 140 -18.02 -3.85 -3.79
N HIS A 141 -16.95 -4.63 -3.77
CA HIS A 141 -16.42 -5.43 -4.89
C HIS A 141 -15.72 -4.65 -6.01
N TRP A 142 -15.15 -3.48 -5.69
CA TRP A 142 -14.48 -2.61 -6.67
C TRP A 142 -13.04 -3.01 -7.02
N ALA A 143 -12.31 -3.62 -6.08
CA ALA A 143 -10.87 -3.80 -6.17
C ALA A 143 -10.50 -4.79 -7.28
N ARG A 144 -11.33 -5.81 -7.52
CA ARG A 144 -11.15 -6.79 -8.60
C ARG A 144 -11.06 -6.13 -9.96
N ASP A 145 -12.04 -5.27 -10.26
CA ASP A 145 -12.13 -4.57 -11.54
C ASP A 145 -11.09 -3.46 -11.62
N PHE A 146 -10.92 -2.69 -10.54
CA PHE A 146 -10.01 -1.55 -10.50
C PHE A 146 -8.54 -1.97 -10.66
N PHE A 147 -8.13 -3.05 -9.99
CA PHE A 147 -6.77 -3.60 -10.07
C PHE A 147 -6.60 -4.64 -11.18
N ASN A 148 -7.69 -5.06 -11.84
CA ASN A 148 -7.70 -6.16 -12.81
C ASN A 148 -7.14 -7.46 -12.20
N GLU A 149 -7.61 -7.81 -11.00
CA GLU A 149 -7.28 -9.01 -10.24
C GLU A 149 -8.55 -9.85 -10.04
N PRO A 150 -9.01 -10.61 -11.04
CA PRO A 150 -10.30 -11.33 -10.96
C PRO A 150 -10.29 -12.45 -9.91
N ARG A 151 -9.11 -12.89 -9.46
CA ARG A 151 -8.89 -14.00 -8.54
C ARG A 151 -8.62 -13.57 -7.10
N LEU A 152 -9.02 -12.34 -6.72
CA LEU A 152 -8.97 -11.94 -5.31
C LEU A 152 -9.83 -12.89 -4.45
N ASP A 153 -9.40 -13.20 -3.23
CA ASP A 153 -10.22 -13.97 -2.30
C ASP A 153 -11.49 -13.20 -1.90
N THR A 154 -12.58 -13.92 -1.63
CA THR A 154 -13.82 -13.34 -1.06
C THR A 154 -13.92 -13.71 0.40
N PHE A 155 -14.34 -12.76 1.23
CA PHE A 155 -14.54 -12.96 2.65
C PHE A 155 -15.98 -12.68 3.05
N ASP A 156 -16.50 -13.51 3.95
CA ASP A 156 -17.83 -13.30 4.53
C ASP A 156 -17.74 -12.35 5.74
N ASN A 157 -18.79 -11.55 5.92
CA ASN A 157 -18.99 -10.69 7.09
C ASN A 157 -17.88 -9.67 7.37
N VAL A 158 -17.19 -9.18 6.33
CA VAL A 158 -16.22 -8.09 6.46
C VAL A 158 -16.93 -6.83 6.99
N SER A 159 -16.62 -6.46 8.22
CA SER A 159 -17.25 -5.35 8.94
C SER A 159 -16.36 -4.83 10.06
N GLY A 160 -16.71 -3.65 10.61
CA GLY A 160 -15.95 -3.01 11.68
C GLY A 160 -14.68 -2.30 11.22
N GLU A 161 -13.86 -1.89 12.19
CA GLU A 161 -12.63 -1.12 11.97
C GLU A 161 -11.47 -1.98 11.45
N SER A 162 -11.44 -3.28 11.77
CA SER A 162 -10.39 -4.20 11.33
C SER A 162 -10.91 -5.63 11.14
N TYR A 163 -10.21 -6.40 10.30
CA TYR A 163 -10.55 -7.79 9.96
C TYR A 163 -9.33 -8.70 10.06
N GLU A 164 -9.43 -9.76 10.85
CA GLU A 164 -8.36 -10.75 11.02
C GLU A 164 -8.43 -11.82 9.93
N LEU A 165 -7.37 -11.89 9.12
CA LEU A 165 -7.23 -12.89 8.05
C LEU A 165 -6.63 -14.21 8.55
N GLY A 166 -6.10 -14.23 9.77
CA GLY A 166 -5.44 -15.39 10.37
C GLY A 166 -4.05 -15.06 10.89
N SER A 167 -3.09 -15.97 10.70
CA SER A 167 -1.72 -15.82 11.21
C SER A 167 -0.66 -16.09 10.15
N LYS A 168 0.42 -15.31 10.17
CA LYS A 168 1.60 -15.49 9.28
C LYS A 168 2.90 -15.38 10.07
N ARG A 169 3.94 -16.06 9.58
CA ARG A 169 5.30 -16.05 10.18
C ARG A 169 6.01 -14.74 9.87
N ARG A 170 7.02 -14.40 10.68
CA ARG A 170 7.81 -13.15 10.53
C ARG A 170 8.42 -12.94 9.14
N HIS A 171 8.84 -14.01 8.48
CA HIS A 171 9.57 -13.97 7.21
C HIS A 171 8.79 -14.59 6.05
N PHE A 172 7.45 -14.58 6.11
CA PHE A 172 6.59 -15.10 5.03
C PHE A 172 6.98 -14.59 3.63
N TYR A 173 7.44 -13.33 3.58
CA TYR A 173 7.77 -12.61 2.35
C TYR A 173 8.95 -13.20 1.55
N ILE A 174 9.72 -14.14 2.12
CA ILE A 174 10.81 -14.83 1.39
C ILE A 174 10.29 -15.92 0.44
N HIS A 175 9.03 -16.34 0.62
CA HIS A 175 8.36 -17.30 -0.25
C HIS A 175 7.46 -16.53 -1.21
N ASN A 176 7.77 -16.53 -2.50
CA ASN A 176 7.08 -15.70 -3.49
C ASN A 176 5.57 -15.97 -3.54
N GLU A 177 5.16 -17.23 -3.46
CA GLU A 177 3.75 -17.64 -3.47
C GLU A 177 3.03 -17.14 -2.20
N GLU A 178 3.64 -17.29 -1.02
CA GLU A 178 3.07 -16.81 0.24
C GLU A 178 2.98 -15.28 0.29
N LEU A 179 3.96 -14.56 -0.27
CA LEU A 179 3.91 -13.10 -0.38
C LEU A 179 2.78 -12.65 -1.31
N GLU A 180 2.62 -13.29 -2.47
CA GLU A 180 1.54 -12.97 -3.42
C GLU A 180 0.16 -13.25 -2.81
N GLU A 181 0.00 -14.40 -2.15
CA GLU A 181 -1.20 -14.76 -1.38
C GLU A 181 -1.55 -13.70 -0.33
N VAL A 182 -0.57 -13.32 0.50
CA VAL A 182 -0.78 -12.32 1.56
C VAL A 182 -1.18 -10.96 0.99
N ILE A 183 -0.53 -10.50 -0.09
CA ILE A 183 -0.89 -9.24 -0.74
C ILE A 183 -2.33 -9.29 -1.25
N HIS A 184 -2.71 -10.39 -1.91
CA HIS A 184 -4.04 -10.55 -2.48
C HIS A 184 -5.11 -10.58 -1.39
N GLN A 185 -4.92 -11.37 -0.33
CA GLN A 185 -5.87 -11.43 0.79
C GLN A 185 -6.01 -10.09 1.54
N LEU A 186 -4.92 -9.34 1.70
CA LEU A 186 -5.00 -7.98 2.25
C LEU A 186 -5.84 -7.06 1.34
N ILE A 187 -5.61 -7.07 0.03
CA ILE A 187 -6.37 -6.22 -0.91
C ILE A 187 -7.83 -6.66 -1.05
N SER A 188 -8.10 -7.94 -0.95
CA SER A 188 -9.45 -8.51 -0.94
C SER A 188 -10.36 -7.93 0.15
N VAL A 189 -9.82 -7.53 1.31
CA VAL A 189 -10.65 -6.88 2.35
C VAL A 189 -10.94 -5.42 1.99
N TYR A 190 -10.00 -4.72 1.35
CA TYR A 190 -10.27 -3.37 0.83
C TYR A 190 -11.33 -3.36 -0.26
N ASP A 191 -11.59 -4.49 -0.94
CA ASP A 191 -12.68 -4.69 -1.89
C ASP A 191 -14.06 -4.33 -1.29
N TYR A 192 -14.21 -4.41 0.04
CA TYR A 192 -15.45 -4.10 0.76
C TYR A 192 -15.52 -2.64 1.24
N ALA A 193 -14.44 -1.87 1.08
CA ALA A 193 -14.38 -0.48 1.50
C ALA A 193 -15.29 0.41 0.64
N ARG A 194 -15.85 1.43 1.26
CA ARG A 194 -16.70 2.45 0.64
C ARG A 194 -16.39 3.81 1.21
N ARG A 195 -16.97 4.87 0.66
CA ARG A 195 -16.76 6.23 1.18
C ARG A 195 -17.14 6.31 2.67
N GLY A 196 -16.21 6.83 3.48
CA GLY A 196 -16.32 6.99 4.93
C GLY A 196 -16.20 5.70 5.74
N GLN A 197 -16.01 4.53 5.10
CA GLN A 197 -15.93 3.25 5.80
C GLN A 197 -14.86 2.35 5.17
N VAL A 198 -13.86 2.02 5.98
CA VAL A 198 -12.80 1.08 5.64
C VAL A 198 -12.62 0.09 6.78
N THR A 199 -12.42 -1.17 6.44
CA THR A 199 -12.04 -2.21 7.39
C THR A 199 -10.57 -2.55 7.13
N ILE A 200 -9.71 -2.38 8.14
CA ILE A 200 -8.27 -2.60 7.99
C ILE A 200 -7.95 -4.10 8.12
N PRO A 201 -7.46 -4.76 7.07
CA PRO A 201 -7.09 -6.17 7.14
C PRO A 201 -5.76 -6.37 7.84
N TYR A 202 -5.66 -7.45 8.61
CA TYR A 202 -4.41 -7.84 9.23
C TYR A 202 -4.28 -9.35 9.43
N TYR A 203 -3.03 -9.82 9.50
CA TYR A 203 -2.69 -11.11 10.11
C TYR A 203 -2.06 -10.88 11.47
N LYS A 204 -2.30 -11.80 12.41
CA LYS A 204 -1.46 -11.93 13.60
C LYS A 204 -0.09 -12.46 13.18
N ARG A 205 0.96 -11.86 13.72
CA ARG A 205 2.32 -12.34 13.52
C ARG A 205 2.67 -13.36 14.60
N VAL A 206 2.90 -14.60 14.18
CA VAL A 206 3.33 -15.68 15.08
C VAL A 206 4.85 -15.79 15.13
N ALA A 207 5.36 -16.22 16.29
CA ALA A 207 6.77 -16.57 16.44
C ALA A 207 7.05 -17.86 15.66
N VAL A 208 8.29 -17.99 15.18
CA VAL A 208 8.81 -19.28 14.71
C VAL A 208 9.28 -20.00 15.99
N ASN A 209 8.67 -21.14 16.32
CA ASN A 209 9.22 -22.05 17.33
C ASN A 209 10.46 -22.74 16.77
#